data_AF-A0A0R1TPP5-F1
#
_entry.id   AF-A0A0R1TPP5-F1
#
_cell.length_a   1.000
_cell.length_b   1.000
_cell.length_c   1.000
_cell.angle_alpha   90.00
_cell.angle_beta   90.00
_cell.angle_gamma   90.00
#
_symmetry.space_group_name_H-M   'P 1'
#
loop_
_entity.id
_entity.type
_entity.pdbx_description
1 polymer ?
#
loop_
_entity_poly.entity_id
_entity_poly.type
_entity_poly.pdbx_seq_one_letter_code
_entity_poly.pdbx_strand_id
1 'polypeptide(L)'
;MVRNKKGKKEKRKIYILVEGETEQKYFDFLRQKLRLSNVKIKTPILNNSGITWIDKAKRLLQNDPKLKRDKQTDVFVIFDKDKIKVNELKSMFTKATRESFEIVFSNIAFEVWLLAHFEPLTPYTLSKQKLKNKLSNHL
;
A
#
# COMPACT_ATOMS: atom_id res chain seq x y z
N MET A 1 25.82 31.67 18.42
CA MET A 1 25.68 31.62 16.95
C MET A 1 24.35 30.93 16.61
N VAL A 2 23.30 31.71 16.34
CA VAL A 2 21.95 31.17 16.06
C VAL A 2 21.94 30.67 14.61
N ARG A 3 21.76 29.36 14.43
CA ARG A 3 21.75 28.72 13.12
C ARG A 3 20.50 29.18 12.36
N ASN A 4 20.69 30.11 11.43
CA ASN A 4 19.62 30.62 10.57
C ASN A 4 19.09 29.46 9.71
N LYS A 5 17.96 28.86 10.12
CA LYS A 5 17.30 27.77 9.36
C LYS A 5 16.64 28.42 8.14
N LYS A 6 17.40 28.61 7.05
CA LYS A 6 16.83 28.81 5.71
C LYS A 6 15.72 27.76 5.53
N GLY A 7 14.50 28.23 5.27
CA GLY A 7 13.28 27.42 5.33
C GLY A 7 13.44 26.08 4.62
N LYS A 8 13.65 25.01 5.38
CA LYS A 8 13.61 23.66 4.83
C LYS A 8 12.18 23.47 4.31
N LYS A 9 12.00 23.36 2.99
CA LYS A 9 10.74 22.85 2.43
C LYS A 9 10.43 21.56 3.17
N GLU A 10 9.27 21.51 3.80
CA GLU A 10 8.81 20.30 4.47
C GLU A 10 8.77 19.18 3.42
N LYS A 11 9.35 18.03 3.76
CA LYS A 11 9.29 16.88 2.88
C LYS A 11 7.84 16.40 2.83
N ARG A 12 7.33 16.13 1.63
CA ARG A 12 6.01 15.52 1.44
C ARG A 12 5.90 14.24 2.25
N LYS A 13 4.78 14.05 2.94
CA LYS A 13 4.45 12.82 3.67
C LYS A 13 3.84 11.84 2.67
N ILE A 14 4.25 10.58 2.73
CA ILE A 14 3.69 9.53 1.88
C ILE A 14 3.07 8.47 2.76
N TYR A 15 1.78 8.22 2.63
CA TYR A 15 1.10 7.14 3.33
C TYR A 15 0.79 6.02 2.36
N ILE A 16 1.27 4.81 2.66
CA ILE A 16 1.03 3.61 1.87
C ILE A 16 0.11 2.71 2.69
N LEU A 17 -1.10 2.51 2.18
CA LEU A 17 -2.15 1.74 2.82
C LEU A 17 -2.31 0.43 2.06
N VAL A 18 -1.89 -0.67 2.66
CA VAL A 18 -1.81 -1.99 1.98
C VAL A 18 -2.87 -2.96 2.47
N GLU A 19 -3.33 -3.86 1.62
CA GLU A 19 -4.31 -4.90 1.97
C GLU A 19 -3.78 -5.90 3.01
N GLY A 20 -2.55 -6.39 2.84
CA GLY A 20 -2.03 -7.52 3.60
C GLY A 20 -0.68 -7.29 4.30
N GLU A 21 -0.31 -8.26 5.13
CA GLU A 21 0.96 -8.22 5.87
C GLU A 21 2.18 -8.40 4.98
N THR A 22 2.07 -9.15 3.87
CA THR A 22 3.18 -9.40 2.95
C THR A 22 3.65 -8.08 2.34
N GLU A 23 2.72 -7.30 1.81
CA GLU A 23 2.96 -5.97 1.25
C GLU A 23 3.48 -5.04 2.34
N GLN A 24 2.89 -5.08 3.54
CA GLN A 24 3.35 -4.25 4.65
C GLN A 24 4.83 -4.51 4.96
N LYS A 25 5.21 -5.78 5.16
CA LYS A 25 6.59 -6.19 5.43
C LYS A 25 7.53 -5.76 4.30
N TYR A 26 7.11 -5.93 3.06
CA TYR A 26 7.89 -5.53 1.90
C TYR A 26 8.15 -4.02 1.84
N PHE A 27 7.11 -3.19 1.97
CA PHE A 27 7.29 -1.75 1.95
C PHE A 27 7.99 -1.22 3.21
N ASP A 28 7.80 -1.85 4.37
CA ASP A 28 8.57 -1.53 5.58
C ASP A 28 10.06 -1.86 5.42
N PHE A 29 10.40 -2.96 4.75
CA PHE A 29 11.78 -3.29 4.38
C PHE A 29 12.37 -2.23 3.44
N LEU A 30 11.67 -1.89 2.36
CA LEU A 30 12.13 -0.84 1.43
C LEU A 30 12.29 0.52 2.13
N ARG A 31 11.34 0.89 2.99
CA ARG A 31 11.40 2.15 3.75
C ARG A 31 12.66 2.21 4.59
N GLN A 32 12.99 1.13 5.30
CA GLN A 32 14.18 1.04 6.13
C GLN A 32 15.46 1.07 5.28
N LYS A 33 15.52 0.25 4.24
CA LYS A 33 16.67 0.15 3.32
C LYS A 33 16.99 1.49 2.66
N LEU A 34 15.96 2.23 2.24
CA LEU A 34 16.09 3.52 1.56
C LEU A 34 16.06 4.73 2.51
N ARG A 35 15.98 4.50 3.84
CA ARG A 35 15.94 5.54 4.88
C ARG A 35 14.85 6.60 4.67
N LEU A 36 13.65 6.15 4.25
CA LEU A 36 12.52 7.00 3.89
C LEU A 36 11.66 7.37 5.11
N SER A 37 12.16 8.26 5.97
CA SER A 37 11.50 8.64 7.22
C SER A 37 10.15 9.36 7.04
N ASN A 38 9.88 9.92 5.86
CA ASN A 38 8.63 10.59 5.51
C ASN A 38 7.52 9.64 5.02
N VAL A 39 7.83 8.34 4.86
CA VAL A 39 6.88 7.32 4.45
C VAL A 39 6.32 6.61 5.68
N LYS A 40 5.00 6.43 5.72
CA LYS A 40 4.31 5.57 6.70
C LYS A 40 3.55 4.49 5.97
N ILE A 41 3.70 3.25 6.42
CA ILE A 41 3.00 2.09 5.87
C ILE A 41 2.04 1.55 6.92
N LYS A 42 0.80 1.27 6.52
CA LYS A 42 -0.25 0.74 7.39
C LYS A 42 -1.18 -0.20 6.65
N THR A 43 -1.73 -1.15 7.37
CA THR A 43 -2.81 -2.03 6.92
C THR A 43 -4.15 -1.46 7.40
N PRO A 44 -5.11 -1.14 6.51
CA PRO A 44 -6.48 -0.86 6.90
C PRO A 44 -7.10 -2.12 7.50
N ILE A 45 -7.63 -2.02 8.72
CA ILE A 45 -8.22 -3.15 9.42
C ILE A 45 -9.37 -3.77 8.59
N LEU A 46 -9.34 -5.09 8.43
CA LEU A 46 -10.21 -5.87 7.54
C LEU A 46 -11.64 -6.10 8.06
N ASN A 47 -11.99 -5.59 9.24
CA ASN A 47 -13.14 -6.04 10.03
C ASN A 47 -14.54 -5.82 9.41
N ASN A 48 -14.66 -5.17 8.24
CA ASN A 48 -15.94 -5.01 7.55
C ASN A 48 -15.90 -5.62 6.14
N SER A 49 -16.71 -6.66 5.96
CA SER A 49 -16.89 -7.44 4.73
C SER A 49 -17.62 -6.70 3.60
N GLY A 50 -18.26 -5.55 3.87
CA GLY A 50 -19.01 -4.77 2.87
C GLY A 50 -18.35 -3.46 2.41
N ILE A 51 -17.11 -3.18 2.81
CA ILE A 51 -16.46 -1.87 2.60
C ILE A 51 -15.33 -1.98 1.58
N THR A 52 -15.32 -1.07 0.59
CA THR A 52 -14.26 -1.00 -0.42
C THR A 52 -12.92 -0.52 0.17
N TRP A 53 -11.80 -0.84 -0.48
CA TRP A 53 -10.45 -0.44 0.01
C TRP A 53 -10.31 1.06 0.27
N ILE A 54 -10.95 1.88 -0.56
CA ILE A 54 -10.92 3.35 -0.43
C ILE A 54 -11.64 3.82 0.83
N ASP A 55 -12.80 3.25 1.12
CA ASP A 55 -13.56 3.59 2.32
C ASP A 55 -12.83 3.12 3.60
N LYS A 56 -12.17 1.95 3.56
CA LYS A 56 -11.32 1.46 4.65
C LYS A 56 -10.12 2.40 4.89
N ALA A 57 -9.44 2.79 3.82
CA ALA A 57 -8.33 3.73 3.86
C ALA A 57 -8.75 5.08 4.45
N LYS A 58 -9.89 5.63 4.01
CA LYS A 58 -10.44 6.87 4.54
C LYS A 58 -10.70 6.78 6.04
N ARG A 59 -11.39 5.73 6.50
CA ARG A 59 -11.69 5.52 7.93
C ARG A 59 -10.43 5.42 8.78
N LEU A 60 -9.41 4.68 8.30
CA LEU A 60 -8.14 4.57 9.01
C LEU A 60 -7.48 5.95 9.21
N LEU A 61 -7.44 6.76 8.15
CA LEU A 61 -6.84 8.10 8.19
C LEU A 61 -7.62 9.09 9.06
N GLN A 62 -8.94 8.92 9.16
CA GLN A 62 -9.78 9.73 10.05
C GLN A 62 -9.60 9.34 11.52
N ASN A 63 -9.43 8.05 11.81
CA ASN A 63 -9.41 7.53 13.17
C ASN A 63 -8.01 7.45 13.79
N ASP A 64 -6.94 7.40 12.99
CA ASP A 64 -5.57 7.33 13.50
C ASP A 64 -4.97 8.75 13.64
N PRO A 65 -4.82 9.29 14.86
CA PRO A 65 -4.23 10.61 15.08
C PRO A 65 -2.76 10.71 14.64
N LYS A 66 -2.07 9.57 14.43
CA LYS A 66 -0.70 9.53 13.90
C LYS A 66 -0.66 9.66 12.38
N LEU A 67 -1.79 9.59 11.68
CA LEU A 67 -1.90 9.67 10.22
C LEU A 67 -2.64 10.94 9.75
N LYS A 68 -2.40 12.08 10.41
CA LYS A 68 -2.94 13.37 9.93
C LYS A 68 -2.44 13.66 8.51
N ARG A 69 -3.39 14.01 7.64
CA ARG A 69 -3.13 14.45 6.26
C ARG A 69 -3.19 15.97 6.19
N ASP A 70 -2.31 16.53 5.38
CA ASP A 70 -2.28 17.93 4.99
C ASP A 70 -2.11 18.03 3.46
N LYS A 71 -2.00 19.25 2.92
CA LYS A 71 -1.81 19.50 1.48
C LYS A 71 -0.50 18.92 0.91
N GLN A 72 0.42 18.46 1.76
CA GLN A 72 1.70 17.85 1.37
C GLN A 72 1.72 16.35 1.68
N THR A 73 0.54 15.72 1.85
CA THR A 73 0.41 14.29 2.13
C THR A 73 -0.17 13.54 0.95
N ASP A 74 0.68 12.73 0.31
CA ASP A 74 0.30 11.80 -0.76
C ASP A 74 -0.16 10.47 -0.12
N VAL A 75 -1.25 9.88 -0.62
CA VAL A 75 -1.81 8.63 -0.07
C VAL A 75 -1.99 7.62 -1.19
N PHE A 76 -1.40 6.46 -1.00
CA PHE A 76 -1.46 5.32 -1.90
C PHE A 76 -2.26 4.20 -1.24
N VAL A 77 -3.23 3.64 -1.95
CA VAL A 77 -3.99 2.46 -1.53
C VAL A 77 -3.58 1.30 -2.43
N ILE A 78 -2.97 0.27 -1.84
CA ILE A 78 -2.39 -0.88 -2.53
C ILE A 78 -3.15 -2.15 -2.15
N PHE A 79 -3.63 -2.89 -3.13
CA PHE A 79 -4.38 -4.13 -2.92
C PHE A 79 -4.19 -5.13 -4.08
N ASP A 80 -4.58 -6.38 -3.88
CA ASP A 80 -4.59 -7.39 -4.93
C ASP A 80 -5.85 -7.28 -5.78
N LYS A 81 -5.69 -7.26 -7.11
CA LYS A 81 -6.83 -7.36 -8.04
C LYS A 81 -7.10 -8.82 -8.40
N ASP A 82 -7.75 -9.55 -7.51
CA ASP A 82 -8.11 -10.96 -7.75
C ASP A 82 -9.56 -11.16 -8.22
N LYS A 83 -10.55 -10.65 -7.47
CA LYS A 83 -11.99 -10.87 -7.69
C LYS A 83 -12.79 -9.58 -7.91
N ILE A 84 -12.10 -8.44 -8.02
CA ILE A 84 -12.73 -7.14 -8.18
C ILE A 84 -13.26 -6.99 -9.60
N LYS A 85 -14.58 -6.82 -9.74
CA LYS A 85 -15.22 -6.58 -11.03
C LYS A 85 -14.84 -5.19 -11.57
N VAL A 86 -14.85 -5.03 -12.89
CA VAL A 86 -14.51 -3.76 -13.55
C VAL A 86 -15.36 -2.58 -13.02
N ASN A 87 -16.65 -2.80 -12.76
CA ASN A 87 -17.53 -1.74 -12.24
C ASN A 87 -17.19 -1.35 -10.80
N GLU A 88 -16.80 -2.32 -9.96
CA GLU A 88 -16.34 -2.06 -8.60
C GLU A 88 -15.03 -1.28 -8.62
N LEU A 89 -14.11 -1.66 -9.50
CA LEU A 89 -12.85 -0.96 -9.70
C LEU A 89 -13.07 0.50 -10.17
N LYS A 90 -13.98 0.75 -11.13
CA LYS A 90 -14.36 2.10 -11.55
C LYS A 90 -14.95 2.94 -10.42
N SER A 91 -15.79 2.33 -9.58
CA SER A 91 -16.34 2.98 -8.39
C SER A 91 -15.23 3.36 -7.40
N MET A 92 -14.26 2.46 -7.18
CA MET A 92 -13.09 2.73 -6.35
C MET A 92 -12.24 3.88 -6.90
N PHE A 93 -11.94 3.89 -8.20
CA PHE A 93 -11.21 5.01 -8.82
C PHE A 93 -11.94 6.35 -8.63
N THR A 94 -13.26 6.37 -8.87
CA THR A 94 -14.07 7.58 -8.64
C THR A 94 -14.00 8.07 -7.19
N LYS A 95 -14.08 7.15 -6.22
CA LYS A 95 -13.95 7.48 -4.80
C LYS A 95 -12.54 7.96 -4.45
N ALA A 96 -11.50 7.30 -4.97
CA ALA A 96 -10.12 7.65 -4.72
C ALA A 96 -9.80 9.07 -5.20
N THR A 97 -10.25 9.44 -6.41
CA THR A 97 -10.08 10.79 -6.94
C THR A 97 -10.73 11.84 -6.02
N ARG A 98 -11.94 11.58 -5.51
CA ARG A 98 -12.62 12.50 -4.57
C ARG A 98 -11.85 12.69 -3.26
N GLU A 99 -11.21 11.64 -2.76
CA GLU A 99 -10.43 11.66 -1.51
C GLU A 99 -8.96 12.06 -1.71
N SER A 100 -8.56 12.37 -2.96
CA SER A 100 -7.17 12.59 -3.37
C SER A 100 -6.26 11.43 -2.95
N PHE A 101 -6.69 10.20 -3.26
CA PHE A 101 -5.92 8.97 -3.11
C PHE A 101 -5.47 8.45 -4.47
N GLU A 102 -4.31 7.82 -4.49
CA GLU A 102 -3.82 7.07 -5.64
C GLU A 102 -4.02 5.56 -5.41
N ILE A 103 -4.55 4.88 -6.42
CA ILE A 103 -4.75 3.43 -6.40
C ILE A 103 -3.57 2.75 -7.08
N VAL A 104 -3.01 1.75 -6.40
CA VAL A 104 -2.07 0.79 -6.98
C VAL A 104 -2.66 -0.59 -6.74
N PHE A 105 -2.58 -1.49 -7.71
CA PHE A 105 -2.97 -2.87 -7.47
C PHE A 105 -2.04 -3.86 -8.17
N SER A 106 -1.86 -5.02 -7.55
CA SER A 106 -1.19 -6.15 -8.18
C SER A 106 -2.21 -6.92 -9.05
N ASN A 107 -1.74 -7.62 -10.07
CA ASN A 107 -2.58 -8.52 -10.87
C ASN A 107 -1.84 -9.85 -11.02
N ILE A 108 -2.26 -10.97 -10.43
CA ILE A 108 -3.42 -11.26 -9.54
C ILE A 108 -3.08 -11.12 -8.04
N ALA A 109 -1.80 -11.24 -7.70
CA ALA A 109 -1.32 -11.26 -6.32
C ALA A 109 0.06 -10.62 -6.23
N PHE A 110 0.31 -9.89 -5.14
CA PHE A 110 1.59 -9.24 -4.89
C PHE A 110 2.75 -10.26 -4.81
N GLU A 111 2.49 -11.45 -4.28
CA GLU A 111 3.47 -12.52 -4.13
C GLU A 111 4.11 -12.95 -5.47
N VAL A 112 3.39 -12.83 -6.60
CA VAL A 112 3.94 -13.17 -7.92
C VAL A 112 5.15 -12.30 -8.24
N TRP A 113 5.01 -10.99 -8.04
CA TRP A 113 6.09 -10.04 -8.31
C TRP A 113 7.24 -10.22 -7.34
N LEU A 114 6.95 -10.43 -6.05
CA LEU A 114 7.99 -10.64 -5.05
C LEU A 114 8.80 -11.93 -5.31
N LEU A 115 8.13 -13.01 -5.74
CA LEU A 115 8.77 -14.28 -6.03
C LEU A 115 9.72 -14.18 -7.25
N ALA A 116 9.38 -13.33 -8.22
CA ALA A 116 10.21 -13.06 -9.39
C ALA A 116 11.59 -12.46 -9.06
N HIS A 117 11.78 -11.94 -7.85
CA HIS A 117 13.10 -11.50 -7.37
C HIS A 117 14.03 -12.65 -6.97
N PHE A 118 13.48 -13.84 -6.73
CA PHE A 118 14.23 -15.00 -6.21
C PHE A 118 14.32 -16.14 -7.23
N GLU A 119 13.26 -16.36 -8.02
CA GLU A 119 13.20 -17.41 -9.02
C GLU A 119 12.57 -16.93 -10.34
N PRO A 120 12.92 -17.58 -11.48
CA PRO A 120 12.23 -17.32 -12.74
C PRO A 120 10.73 -17.59 -12.65
N LEU A 121 9.93 -16.72 -13.28
CA LEU A 121 8.48 -16.89 -13.35
C LEU A 121 8.10 -18.12 -14.17
N THR A 122 7.21 -18.94 -13.63
CA THR A 122 6.64 -20.10 -14.33
C THR A 122 5.41 -19.71 -15.16
N PRO A 123 5.18 -20.32 -16.34
CA PRO A 123 4.09 -19.94 -17.22
C PRO A 123 2.68 -20.37 -16.76
N TYR A 124 2.57 -21.19 -15.71
CA TYR A 124 1.29 -21.68 -15.20
C TYR A 124 0.82 -20.92 -13.95
N THR A 125 -0.50 -20.84 -13.78
CA THR A 125 -1.13 -20.16 -12.65
C THR A 125 -0.93 -20.93 -11.35
N LEU A 126 -0.31 -20.27 -10.36
CA LEU A 126 -0.20 -20.77 -8.98
C LEU A 126 -1.31 -20.17 -8.12
N SER A 127 -1.82 -20.94 -7.16
CA SER A 127 -2.74 -20.40 -6.15
C SER A 127 -1.99 -19.47 -5.19
N LYS A 128 -2.70 -18.48 -4.60
CA LYS A 128 -2.13 -17.57 -3.59
C LYS A 128 -1.42 -18.34 -2.46
N GLN A 129 -1.99 -19.47 -2.01
CA GLN A 129 -1.35 -20.30 -0.99
C GLN A 129 -0.01 -20.90 -1.45
N LYS A 130 0.05 -21.42 -2.68
CA LYS A 130 1.31 -21.96 -3.23
C LYS A 130 2.37 -20.87 -3.39
N LEU A 131 1.97 -19.67 -3.83
CA LEU A 131 2.87 -18.52 -3.92
C LEU A 131 3.45 -18.14 -2.56
N LYS A 132 2.61 -18.09 -1.51
CA LYS A 132 3.06 -17.83 -0.13
C LYS A 132 4.03 -18.90 0.38
N ASN A 133 3.74 -20.18 0.15
CA ASN A 133 4.61 -21.28 0.56
C ASN A 133 5.97 -21.26 -0.16
N LYS A 134 6.00 -20.86 -1.44
CA LYS A 134 7.25 -20.68 -2.17
C LYS A 134 8.06 -19.51 -1.60
N LEU A 135 7.41 -18.38 -1.36
CA LEU A 135 8.05 -17.20 -0.76
C LEU A 135 8.62 -17.48 0.63
N SER A 136 7.95 -18.27 1.46
CA SER A 136 8.47 -18.64 2.79
C SER A 136 9.76 -19.47 2.74
N ASN A 137 10.12 -20.05 1.60
CA ASN A 137 11.41 -20.71 1.43
C ASN A 137 12.56 -19.73 1.14
N HIS A 138 12.24 -18.46 0.82
CA HIS A 138 13.21 -17.42 0.49
C HIS A 138 13.31 -16.29 1.53
N LEU A 139 12.31 -16.16 2.42
CA LEU A 139 12.20 -15.13 3.47
C LEU A 139 12.40 -15.74 4.85
#